data_AF-A0A1A7X123-F1
#
_entry.id   AF-A0A1A7X123-F1
#
_cell.length_a   1.000
_cell.length_b   1.000
_cell.length_c   1.000
_cell.angle_alpha   90.00
_cell.angle_beta   90.00
_cell.angle_gamma   90.00
#
_symmetry.space_group_name_H-M   'P 1'
#
loop_
_entity.id
_entity.type
_entity.pdbx_description
1 polymer ?
#
loop_
_entity_poly.entity_id
_entity_poly.type
_entity_poly.pdbx_seq_one_letter_code
_entity_poly.pdbx_strand_id
1 'polypeptide(L)'
;VCMHLDLKNGLLLFLNADSGDIMCSFINCSFREQEGLFIFYDPGQPLSWEQRVRRYIQKKVEEKDVVFFIVSFLLIIIVLSLLPQPS
;
A
#
# COMPACT_ATOMS: atom_id res chain seq x y z
N VAL A 1 -3.90 5.43 -3.75
CA VAL A 1 -3.78 6.89 -3.54
C VAL A 1 -3.37 7.13 -2.10
N CYS A 2 -2.33 7.92 -1.87
CA CYS A 2 -1.91 8.40 -0.55
C CYS A 2 -2.27 9.89 -0.45
N MET A 3 -2.80 10.31 0.71
CA MET A 3 -3.14 11.71 0.99
C MET A 3 -2.17 12.25 2.05
N HIS A 4 -1.51 13.37 1.76
CA HIS A 4 -0.59 14.03 2.69
C HIS A 4 -1.04 15.47 2.92
N LEU A 5 -1.26 15.83 4.19
CA LEU A 5 -1.74 17.13 4.63
C LEU A 5 -0.65 17.83 5.46
N ASP A 6 -0.24 19.01 5.03
CA ASP A 6 0.62 19.92 5.79
C ASP A 6 -0.16 21.19 6.12
N LEU A 7 -0.64 21.24 7.35
CA LEU A 7 -1.47 22.33 7.86
C LEU A 7 -0.72 23.66 7.96
N LYS A 8 0.56 23.60 8.33
CA LYS A 8 1.37 24.80 8.57
C LYS A 8 1.66 25.53 7.27
N ASN A 9 1.92 24.77 6.21
CA ASN A 9 2.24 25.32 4.89
C ASN A 9 1.01 25.42 3.98
N GLY A 10 -0.19 25.07 4.46
CA GLY A 10 -1.42 25.16 3.68
C GLY A 10 -1.40 24.25 2.44
N LEU A 11 -0.85 23.05 2.57
CA LEU A 11 -0.62 22.12 1.46
C LEU A 11 -1.39 20.81 1.65
N LEU A 12 -2.07 20.36 0.60
CA LEU A 12 -2.68 19.03 0.51
C LEU A 12 -2.22 18.35 -0.78
N LEU A 13 -1.58 17.18 -0.65
CA LEU A 13 -1.08 16.39 -1.77
C LEU A 13 -1.83 15.07 -1.88
N PHE A 14 -2.14 14.69 -3.12
CA PHE A 14 -2.58 13.36 -3.49
C PHE A 14 -1.51 12.70 -4.33
N LEU A 15 -1.00 11.58 -3.86
CA LEU A 15 0.11 10.83 -4.45
C LEU A 15 -0.38 9.48 -4.95
N ASN A 16 0.18 9.00 -6.05
CA ASN A 16 0.10 7.59 -6.40
C ASN A 16 0.88 6.81 -5.34
N ALA A 17 0.21 5.88 -4.66
CA ALA A 17 0.83 5.14 -3.55
C ALA A 17 1.90 4.16 -4.03
N ASP A 18 1.80 3.71 -5.29
CA ASP A 18 2.69 2.68 -5.83
C ASP A 18 3.96 3.30 -6.44
N SER A 19 3.82 4.43 -7.14
CA SER A 19 4.96 5.11 -7.81
C SER A 19 5.52 6.31 -7.03
N GLY A 20 4.76 6.88 -6.09
CA GLY A 20 5.10 8.12 -5.39
C GLY A 20 4.83 9.40 -6.20
N ASP A 21 4.31 9.29 -7.42
CA ASP A 21 4.05 10.45 -8.27
C ASP A 21 2.94 11.34 -7.70
N ILE A 22 3.11 12.67 -7.84
CA ILE A 22 2.06 13.63 -7.49
C ILE A 22 0.93 13.53 -8.51
N MET A 23 -0.25 13.11 -8.05
CA MET A 23 -1.47 13.08 -8.84
C MET A 23 -2.19 14.43 -8.82
N CYS A 24 -2.20 15.10 -7.66
CA CYS A 24 -2.85 16.39 -7.48
C CYS A 24 -2.27 17.13 -6.27
N SER A 25 -2.29 18.45 -6.31
CA SER A 25 -1.84 19.30 -5.21
C SER A 25 -2.74 20.53 -5.04
N PHE A 26 -3.14 20.80 -3.80
CA PHE A 26 -3.75 22.07 -3.40
C PHE A 26 -2.73 22.84 -2.56
N ILE A 27 -2.41 24.06 -2.97
CA ILE A 27 -1.39 24.92 -2.37
C ILE A 27 -2.02 26.20 -1.82
N ASN A 28 -1.38 26.82 -0.82
CA ASN A 28 -1.82 28.05 -0.17
C ASN A 28 -3.26 27.97 0.37
N CYS A 29 -3.67 26.81 0.88
CA CYS A 29 -4.99 26.60 1.44
C CYS A 29 -5.08 27.20 2.85
N SER A 30 -6.18 27.92 3.11
CA SER A 30 -6.55 28.30 4.46
C SER A 30 -7.40 27.21 5.09
N PHE A 31 -6.76 26.27 5.78
CA PHE A 31 -7.48 25.26 6.55
C PHE A 31 -8.04 25.87 7.85
N ARG A 32 -9.22 25.42 8.28
CA ARG A 32 -9.68 25.68 9.66
C ARG A 32 -8.78 24.93 10.63
N GLU A 33 -8.91 25.25 11.92
CA GLU A 33 -8.23 24.52 13.00
C GLU A 33 -8.38 23.01 12.83
N GLN A 34 -7.36 22.26 13.28
CA GLN A 34 -7.25 20.82 13.07
C GLN A 34 -8.50 20.05 13.51
N GLU A 35 -9.21 20.54 14.53
CA GLU A 35 -10.45 19.97 15.07
C GLU A 35 -11.63 20.01 14.07
N GLY A 36 -11.58 20.87 13.05
CA GLY A 36 -12.59 20.98 12.00
C GLY A 36 -12.33 20.12 10.76
N LEU A 37 -11.21 19.40 10.71
CA LEU A 37 -10.81 18.60 9.56
C LEU A 37 -11.14 17.12 9.79
N PHE A 38 -11.79 16.51 8.80
CA PHE A 38 -12.07 15.08 8.79
C PHE A 38 -11.77 14.49 7.42
N ILE A 39 -11.44 13.19 7.40
CA ILE A 39 -11.22 12.47 6.15
C ILE A 39 -12.60 12.10 5.60
N PHE A 40 -12.92 12.63 4.42
CA PHE A 40 -14.08 12.19 3.66
C PHE A 40 -13.68 11.07 2.70
N TYR A 41 -14.36 9.93 2.81
CA TYR A 41 -14.18 8.79 1.90
C TYR A 41 -15.53 8.32 1.40
N ASP A 42 -15.75 8.46 0.10
CA ASP A 42 -16.86 7.86 -0.62
C ASP A 42 -16.30 6.74 -1.52
N PRO A 43 -16.58 5.45 -1.22
CA PRO A 43 -16.16 4.35 -2.09
C PRO A 43 -16.90 4.33 -3.44
N GLY A 44 -17.86 5.24 -3.66
CA GLY A 44 -18.73 5.28 -4.81
C GLY A 44 -19.74 4.15 -4.80
N GLN A 45 -20.23 3.79 -5.98
CA GLN A 45 -21.08 2.61 -6.15
C GLN A 45 -20.36 1.37 -5.63
N PRO A 46 -21.05 0.46 -4.92
CA PRO A 46 -20.45 -0.77 -4.48
C PRO A 46 -19.83 -1.49 -5.68
N LEU A 47 -18.57 -1.90 -5.53
CA LEU A 47 -17.86 -2.70 -6.53
C LEU A 47 -18.78 -3.82 -7.02
N SER A 48 -18.84 -3.99 -8.34
CA SER A 48 -19.57 -5.10 -8.94
C SER A 48 -19.04 -6.43 -8.38
N TRP A 49 -19.86 -7.47 -8.41
CA TRP A 49 -19.45 -8.79 -7.92
C TRP A 49 -18.15 -9.26 -8.63
N GLU A 50 -17.98 -8.94 -9.92
CA GLU A 50 -16.77 -9.27 -10.69
C GLU A 50 -15.52 -8.58 -10.13
N GLN A 51 -15.63 -7.29 -9.81
CA GLN A 51 -14.53 -6.52 -9.24
C GLN A 51 -14.15 -7.04 -7.85
N ARG A 52 -15.15 -7.43 -7.04
CA ARG A 52 -14.92 -8.05 -5.72
C ARG A 52 -14.18 -9.38 -5.87
N VAL A 53 -14.62 -10.23 -6.78
CA VAL A 53 -13.99 -11.53 -7.06
C VAL A 53 -12.55 -11.33 -7.56
N ARG A 54 -12.32 -10.41 -8.50
CA ARG A 54 -10.95 -10.11 -8.98
C ARG A 54 -10.03 -9.66 -7.85
N ARG A 55 -10.47 -8.72 -7.00
CA ARG A 55 -9.67 -8.28 -5.84
C ARG A 55 -9.39 -9.42 -4.86
N TYR A 56 -10.38 -10.28 -4.61
CA TYR A 56 -10.20 -11.43 -3.74
C TYR A 56 -9.16 -12.42 -4.31
N ILE A 57 -9.26 -12.73 -5.61
CA ILE A 57 -8.31 -13.61 -6.29
C ILE A 57 -6.92 -13.00 -6.27
N GLN A 58 -6.77 -11.73 -6.64
CA GLN A 58 -5.47 -11.06 -6.66
C GLN A 58 -4.80 -11.07 -5.28
N LYS A 59 -5.54 -10.71 -4.23
CA LYS A 59 -5.03 -10.77 -2.86
C LYS A 59 -4.58 -12.19 -2.49
N LYS A 60 -5.33 -13.22 -2.90
CA LYS A 60 -4.98 -14.62 -2.64
C LYS A 60 -3.76 -15.09 -3.43
N VAL A 61 -3.55 -14.57 -4.64
CA VAL A 61 -2.35 -14.82 -5.44
C VAL A 61 -1.14 -14.17 -4.77
N GLU A 62 -1.23 -12.89 -4.43
CA GLU A 62 -0.16 -12.16 -3.72
C GLU A 62 0.21 -12.84 -2.40
N GLU A 63 -0.78 -13.26 -1.60
CA GLU A 63 -0.56 -13.99 -0.34
C GLU A 63 0.16 -15.32 -0.57
N LYS A 64 -0.20 -16.05 -1.64
CA LYS A 64 0.46 -17.31 -2.02
C LYS A 64 1.89 -17.10 -2.49
N ASP A 65 2.13 -16.08 -3.31
CA ASP A 65 3.46 -15.76 -3.82
C ASP A 65 4.40 -15.43 -2.66
N VAL A 66 3.97 -14.58 -1.72
CA VAL A 66 4.75 -14.25 -0.52
C VAL A 66 5.07 -15.50 0.31
N VAL A 67 4.08 -16.37 0.56
CA VAL A 67 4.30 -17.62 1.29
C VAL A 67 5.29 -18.53 0.56
N PHE A 68 5.17 -18.67 -0.76
CA PHE A 68 6.08 -19.46 -1.57
C PHE A 68 7.52 -18.94 -1.49
N PHE A 69 7.72 -17.63 -1.55
CA PHE A 69 9.05 -17.02 -1.39
C PHE A 69 9.65 -17.29 -0.01
N ILE A 70 8.85 -17.14 1.07
CA ILE A 70 9.31 -17.40 2.44
C ILE A 70 9.73 -18.87 2.61
N VAL A 71 8.88 -19.81 2.16
CA VAL A 71 9.16 -21.25 2.27
C VAL A 71 10.43 -21.62 1.48
N SER A 72 10.55 -21.11 0.26
CA SER A 72 11.71 -21.37 -0.59
C SER A 72 13.00 -20.83 0.06
N PHE A 73 12.95 -19.64 0.63
CA PHE A 73 14.09 -19.03 1.33
C PHE A 73 14.50 -19.84 2.57
N LEU A 74 13.53 -20.30 3.36
CA LEU A 74 13.80 -21.16 4.52
C LEU A 74 14.44 -22.50 4.11
N LEU A 75 13.96 -23.12 3.03
CA LEU A 75 14.55 -24.36 2.51
C LEU A 75 16.01 -24.15 2.07
N ILE A 76 16.32 -23.03 1.41
CA ILE A 76 17.69 -22.70 1.01
C ILE A 76 18.60 -22.56 2.24
N ILE A 77 18.15 -21.84 3.28
CA ILE A 77 18.92 -21.72 4.53
C ILE A 77 19.20 -23.08 5.16
N ILE A 78 18.19 -23.96 5.21
CA ILE A 78 18.33 -25.31 5.75
C ILE A 78 19.38 -26.09 4.95
N VAL A 79 19.28 -26.09 3.61
CA VAL A 79 20.25 -26.78 2.75
C VAL A 79 21.67 -26.24 2.95
N LEU A 80 21.84 -24.92 3.04
CA LEU A 80 23.13 -24.29 3.29
C LEU A 80 23.71 -24.67 4.66
N SER A 81 22.86 -24.81 5.68
CA SER A 81 23.28 -25.24 7.02
C SER A 81 23.71 -26.70 7.11
N LEU A 82 23.26 -27.53 6.15
CA LEU A 82 23.61 -28.95 6.04
C LEU A 82 24.84 -29.20 5.17
N LEU A 83 25.32 -28.19 4.44
CA LEU A 83 26.56 -28.33 3.68
C LEU A 83 27.75 -28.43 4.65
N PRO A 84 28.63 -29.43 4.49
CA PRO A 84 29.82 -29.53 5.29
C PRO A 84 30.68 -28.28 5.09
N GLN A 85 31.10 -27.66 6.20
CA GLN A 85 32.02 -26.53 6.13
C GLN A 85 33.35 -26.99 5.53
N PRO A 86 33.91 -26.26 4.56
CA PRO A 86 35.23 -26.59 4.04
C PRO A 86 36.25 -26.49 5.19
N SER A 87 36.94 -27.61 5.43
CA SER A 87 38.04 -27.77 6.37
C SER A 87 39.28 -26.98 5.95
#